data_AF-A0A1I5MUQ8-F1
#
_entry.id   AF-A0A1I5MUQ8-F1
#
_cell.length_a   1.000
_cell.length_b   1.000
_cell.length_c   1.000
_cell.angle_alpha   90.00
_cell.angle_beta   90.00
_cell.angle_gamma   90.00
#
_symmetry.space_group_name_H-M   'P 1'
#
loop_
_entity.id
_entity.type
_entity.pdbx_description
1 polymer ?
#
loop_
_entity_poly.entity_id
_entity_poly.type
_entity_poly.pdbx_seq_one_letter_code
_entity_poly.pdbx_strand_id
1 'polypeptide(L)'
;MLDETKTILDIDTTKVALAVGHVAALALVAQLRDGDPDELSLYYRMFEPLEEGREGEEDLSMLAQYVCDRPTDVYGEQLYRKAAELALHNAPANGYDDQPFVVREAYRLFAKSARLVAVDLTVSKRQTQERLAKEKHKRKPIAPEDQTYAPDEPADAQDPVMLAAQKAMREMPKIKAPVGEGTEDEELAAPDPQSEPEPVLSIGERPVAHQGKPQRGGARNSK
;
A
#
# COMPACT_ATOMS: atom_id res chain seq x y z
N MET A 1 29.61 17.14 -2.49
CA MET A 1 28.42 17.61 -1.76
C MET A 1 27.41 16.49 -1.89
N LEU A 2 27.10 15.80 -0.79
CA LEU A 2 26.13 14.72 -0.83
C LEU A 2 24.76 15.34 -1.06
N ASP A 3 24.13 14.92 -2.15
CA ASP A 3 22.76 15.22 -2.51
C ASP A 3 21.88 14.82 -1.32
N GLU A 4 21.34 15.81 -0.60
CA GLU A 4 20.29 15.57 0.40
C GLU A 4 19.10 15.03 -0.37
N THR A 5 19.04 13.71 -0.50
CA THR A 5 17.97 13.00 -1.17
C THR A 5 16.69 13.22 -0.37
N LYS A 6 15.94 14.26 -0.76
CA LYS A 6 14.63 14.59 -0.19
C LYS A 6 13.81 13.31 -0.12
N THR A 7 13.35 12.98 1.09
CA THR A 7 12.56 11.78 1.29
C THR A 7 11.09 12.08 0.96
N ILE A 8 10.30 11.04 0.74
CA ILE A 8 8.84 11.21 0.54
C ILE A 8 8.15 11.88 1.75
N LEU A 9 8.79 11.86 2.92
CA LEU A 9 8.29 12.51 4.13
C LEU A 9 8.32 14.03 4.04
N ASP A 10 9.26 14.59 3.26
CA ASP A 10 9.50 16.03 3.14
C ASP A 10 8.63 16.68 2.04
N ILE A 11 7.88 15.86 1.29
CA ILE A 11 7.03 16.33 0.20
C ILE A 11 5.76 16.97 0.78
N ASP A 12 5.39 18.16 0.30
CA ASP A 12 4.08 18.75 0.59
C ASP A 12 2.99 18.04 -0.22
N THR A 13 2.15 17.24 0.44
CA THR A 13 1.10 16.44 -0.21
C THR A 13 0.10 17.33 -0.94
N THR A 14 -0.29 18.45 -0.34
CA THR A 14 -1.31 19.35 -0.88
C THR A 14 -0.81 20.02 -2.15
N LYS A 15 0.45 20.47 -2.16
CA LYS A 15 1.07 21.07 -3.37
C LYS A 15 1.15 20.09 -4.54
N VAL A 16 1.54 18.85 -4.27
CA VAL A 16 1.59 17.82 -5.34
C VAL A 16 0.18 17.47 -5.83
N ALA A 17 -0.78 17.31 -4.92
CA ALA A 17 -2.18 17.06 -5.27
C ALA A 17 -2.77 18.20 -6.11
N LEU A 18 -2.51 19.46 -5.74
CA LEU A 18 -2.90 20.65 -6.48
C LEU A 18 -2.35 20.63 -7.91
N ALA A 19 -1.06 20.35 -8.06
CA ALA A 19 -0.39 20.33 -9.37
C ALA A 19 -0.95 19.22 -10.27
N VAL A 20 -1.08 18.00 -9.75
CA VAL A 20 -1.63 16.87 -10.52
C VAL A 20 -3.11 17.11 -10.87
N GLY A 21 -3.88 17.65 -9.91
CA GLY A 21 -5.26 18.07 -10.11
C GLY A 21 -5.41 19.03 -11.28
N HIS A 22 -4.60 20.09 -11.29
CA HIS A 22 -4.57 21.08 -12.36
C HIS A 22 -4.18 20.46 -13.70
N VAL A 23 -3.08 19.71 -13.76
CA VAL A 23 -2.59 19.12 -15.02
C VAL A 23 -3.63 18.18 -15.62
N ALA A 24 -4.28 17.35 -14.80
CA ALA A 24 -5.31 16.42 -15.28
C ALA A 24 -6.50 17.19 -15.87
N ALA A 25 -6.99 18.22 -15.18
CA ALA A 25 -8.12 19.00 -15.63
C ALA A 25 -7.79 19.85 -16.88
N LEU A 26 -6.60 20.46 -16.94
CA LEU A 26 -6.07 21.16 -18.12
C LEU A 26 -5.96 20.23 -19.33
N ALA A 27 -5.37 19.05 -19.15
CA ALA A 27 -5.19 18.09 -20.24
C ALA A 27 -6.53 17.67 -20.86
N LEU A 28 -7.56 17.50 -20.04
CA LEU A 28 -8.91 17.21 -20.54
C LEU A 28 -9.48 18.38 -21.33
N VAL A 29 -9.40 19.60 -20.81
CA VAL A 29 -9.93 20.79 -21.51
C VAL A 29 -9.22 21.00 -22.84
N ALA A 30 -7.90 20.83 -22.87
CA ALA A 30 -7.09 20.92 -24.08
C ALA A 30 -7.45 19.88 -25.14
N GLN A 31 -7.90 18.69 -24.75
CA GLN A 31 -8.33 17.64 -25.67
C GLN A 31 -9.77 17.82 -26.16
N LEU A 32 -10.66 18.37 -25.32
CA LEU A 32 -12.08 18.51 -25.64
C LEU A 32 -12.40 19.79 -26.41
N ARG A 33 -11.53 20.79 -26.37
CA ARG A 33 -11.63 22.01 -27.17
C ARG A 33 -10.60 21.90 -28.27
N ASP A 34 -11.04 21.63 -29.51
CA ASP A 34 -10.18 21.65 -30.69
C ASP A 34 -9.40 22.97 -30.70
N GLY A 35 -8.10 22.87 -30.45
CA GLY A 35 -7.29 23.92 -29.84
C GLY A 35 -7.30 25.24 -30.61
N ASP A 36 -7.82 26.28 -29.95
CA ASP A 36 -7.34 27.64 -30.14
C ASP A 36 -6.47 28.00 -28.92
N PRO A 37 -5.18 28.39 -29.10
CA PRO A 37 -4.28 28.73 -28.00
C PRO A 37 -4.83 29.81 -27.06
N ASP A 38 -5.66 30.70 -27.60
CA ASP A 38 -6.33 31.76 -26.83
C ASP A 38 -7.43 31.21 -25.90
N GLU A 39 -8.01 30.04 -26.19
CA GLU A 39 -8.99 29.40 -25.30
C GLU A 39 -8.36 28.56 -24.18
N LEU A 40 -7.13 28.08 -24.36
CA LEU A 40 -6.35 27.52 -23.25
C LEU A 40 -6.08 28.59 -22.19
N SER A 41 -5.89 29.85 -22.60
CA SER A 41 -5.81 31.01 -21.69
C SER A 41 -7.09 31.22 -20.88
N LEU A 42 -8.27 30.87 -21.43
CA LEU A 42 -9.56 30.93 -20.75
C LEU A 42 -9.68 29.93 -19.59
N TYR A 43 -8.97 28.79 -19.65
CA TYR A 43 -8.89 27.86 -18.52
C TYR A 43 -7.96 28.40 -17.42
N TYR A 44 -6.83 29.01 -17.79
CA TYR A 44 -6.00 29.75 -16.83
C TYR A 44 -6.81 30.88 -16.16
N ARG A 45 -7.72 31.52 -16.90
CA ARG A 45 -8.71 32.50 -16.41
C ARG A 45 -9.80 31.96 -15.48
N MET A 46 -10.12 30.66 -15.48
CA MET A 46 -11.05 30.09 -14.49
C MET A 46 -10.49 30.11 -13.06
N PHE A 47 -9.21 30.44 -12.92
CA PHE A 47 -8.50 30.52 -11.66
C PHE A 47 -7.66 31.81 -11.54
N GLU A 48 -7.85 32.76 -12.45
CA GLU A 48 -7.31 34.10 -12.24
C GLU A 48 -8.13 34.78 -11.14
N PRO A 49 -7.47 35.31 -10.09
CA PRO A 49 -8.17 36.03 -9.04
C PRO A 49 -8.96 37.20 -9.66
N LEU A 50 -10.25 37.24 -9.36
CA LEU A 50 -11.18 38.25 -9.89
C LEU A 50 -10.87 39.67 -9.40
N GLU A 51 -10.05 39.80 -8.36
CA GLU A 51 -9.63 41.06 -7.75
C GLU A 51 -8.16 41.34 -8.11
N GLU A 52 -7.90 42.48 -8.77
CA GLU A 52 -6.54 42.96 -9.00
C GLU A 52 -5.80 43.12 -7.67
N GLY A 53 -4.75 42.33 -7.46
CA GLY A 53 -3.91 42.36 -6.26
C GLY A 53 -4.15 41.23 -5.24
N ARG A 54 -5.07 40.28 -5.53
CA ARG A 54 -5.27 39.10 -4.69
C ARG A 54 -4.38 37.95 -5.15
N GLU A 55 -3.67 37.30 -4.21
CA GLU A 55 -2.81 36.16 -4.50
C GLU A 55 -3.66 34.89 -4.70
N GLY A 56 -4.12 34.65 -5.93
CA GLY A 56 -4.95 33.48 -6.27
C GLY A 56 -4.31 32.11 -5.95
N GLU A 57 -2.99 32.07 -5.71
CA GLU A 57 -2.26 30.86 -5.34
C GLU A 57 -2.67 30.32 -3.95
N GLU A 58 -2.98 31.20 -3.00
CA GLU A 58 -3.47 30.79 -1.67
C GLU A 58 -4.87 30.18 -1.76
N ASP A 59 -5.78 30.84 -2.49
CA ASP A 59 -7.15 30.35 -2.70
C ASP A 59 -7.16 29.00 -3.44
N LEU A 60 -6.28 28.82 -4.44
CA LEU A 60 -6.07 27.54 -5.10
C LEU A 60 -5.53 26.45 -4.15
N SER A 61 -4.59 26.82 -3.28
CA SER A 61 -4.07 25.91 -2.25
C SER A 61 -5.16 25.50 -1.26
N MET A 62 -6.05 26.43 -0.87
CA MET A 62 -7.22 26.13 -0.04
C MET A 62 -8.21 25.18 -0.75
N LEU A 63 -8.39 25.33 -2.07
CA LEU A 63 -9.23 24.43 -2.85
C LEU A 63 -8.66 22.99 -2.88
N ALA A 64 -7.34 22.84 -3.04
CA ALA A 64 -6.70 21.52 -2.97
C ALA A 64 -6.73 20.94 -1.55
N GLN A 65 -6.48 21.76 -0.53
CA GLN A 65 -6.55 21.37 0.88
C GLN A 65 -7.94 20.82 1.22
N TYR A 66 -9.00 21.47 0.72
CA TYR A 66 -10.38 21.02 0.88
C TYR A 66 -10.62 19.60 0.35
N VAL A 67 -9.98 19.22 -0.76
CA VAL A 67 -10.07 17.86 -1.31
C VAL A 67 -9.23 16.86 -0.51
N CYS A 68 -8.04 17.28 -0.06
CA CYS A 68 -7.11 16.44 0.68
C CYS A 68 -7.63 16.07 2.08
N ASP A 69 -8.25 17.02 2.79
CA ASP A 69 -8.66 16.84 4.19
C ASP A 69 -9.95 16.05 4.39
N ARG A 70 -10.76 15.91 3.35
CA ARG A 70 -12.02 15.17 3.44
C ARG A 70 -11.78 13.69 3.74
N PRO A 71 -12.65 12.98 4.48
CA PRO A 71 -12.55 11.53 4.62
C PRO A 71 -13.08 10.79 3.38
N THR A 72 -14.02 11.40 2.65
CA THR A 72 -14.69 10.83 1.48
C THR A 72 -14.29 11.58 0.21
N ASP A 73 -14.58 10.97 -0.94
CA ASP A 73 -14.38 11.62 -2.23
C ASP A 73 -15.20 12.91 -2.35
N VAL A 74 -14.57 13.93 -2.95
CA VAL A 74 -15.20 15.21 -3.26
C VAL A 74 -15.75 15.16 -4.67
N TYR A 75 -17.03 15.48 -4.84
CA TYR A 75 -17.66 15.55 -6.15
C TYR A 75 -17.33 16.88 -6.85
N GLY A 76 -17.38 16.90 -8.18
CA GLY A 76 -17.12 18.12 -8.97
C GLY A 76 -18.00 19.30 -8.55
N GLU A 77 -19.28 19.05 -8.25
CA GLU A 77 -20.21 20.07 -7.74
C GLU A 77 -19.77 20.68 -6.41
N GLN A 78 -19.30 19.86 -5.47
CA GLN A 78 -18.83 20.32 -4.16
C GLN A 78 -17.57 21.18 -4.31
N LEU A 79 -16.67 20.79 -5.21
CA LEU A 79 -15.46 21.54 -5.51
C LEU A 79 -15.79 22.87 -6.21
N TYR A 80 -16.73 22.86 -7.15
CA TYR A 80 -17.23 24.04 -7.83
C TYR A 80 -17.85 25.05 -6.85
N ARG A 81 -18.70 24.58 -5.92
CA ARG A 81 -19.22 25.44 -4.84
C ARG A 81 -18.11 26.04 -4.00
N LYS A 82 -17.10 25.24 -3.66
CA LYS A 82 -15.94 25.72 -2.92
C LYS A 82 -15.14 26.78 -3.70
N ALA A 83 -15.00 26.61 -5.00
CA ALA A 83 -14.35 27.60 -5.86
C ALA A 83 -15.15 28.92 -5.93
N ALA A 84 -16.48 28.84 -5.96
CA ALA A 84 -17.35 30.01 -5.86
C ALA A 84 -17.21 30.72 -4.50
N GLU A 85 -17.16 29.98 -3.39
CA GLU A 85 -16.93 30.52 -2.04
C GLU A 85 -15.58 31.26 -1.94
N LEU A 86 -14.55 30.74 -2.63
CA LEU A 86 -13.21 31.33 -2.67
C LEU A 86 -13.08 32.45 -3.72
N ALA A 87 -14.16 32.80 -4.42
CA ALA A 87 -14.15 33.78 -5.50
C ALA A 87 -13.11 33.46 -6.59
N LEU A 88 -12.90 32.17 -6.89
CA LEU A 88 -12.05 31.72 -8.00
C LEU A 88 -12.76 31.90 -9.36
N HIS A 89 -14.10 32.00 -9.36
CA HIS A 89 -14.88 32.30 -10.56
C HIS A 89 -16.15 33.09 -10.23
N ASN A 90 -16.67 33.79 -11.24
CA ASN A 90 -17.88 34.64 -11.14
C ASN A 90 -19.20 33.87 -11.20
N ALA A 91 -19.17 32.59 -11.56
CA ALA A 91 -20.39 31.81 -11.74
C ALA A 91 -21.04 31.45 -10.38
N PRO A 92 -22.38 31.41 -10.30
CA PRO A 92 -23.08 31.18 -9.03
C PRO A 92 -22.81 29.77 -8.51
N ALA A 93 -22.69 29.61 -7.19
CA ALA A 93 -22.37 28.34 -6.52
C ALA A 93 -23.36 27.20 -6.85
N ASN A 94 -24.63 27.53 -7.09
CA ASN A 94 -25.66 26.54 -7.43
C ASN A 94 -25.75 26.25 -8.93
N GLY A 95 -25.00 26.96 -9.78
CA GLY A 95 -25.06 26.84 -11.25
C GLY A 95 -24.15 25.75 -11.81
N TYR A 96 -23.80 24.72 -11.03
CA TYR A 96 -22.90 23.66 -11.49
C TYR A 96 -23.49 22.87 -12.66
N ASP A 97 -24.76 22.48 -12.57
CA ASP A 97 -25.44 21.71 -13.63
C ASP A 97 -25.66 22.54 -14.90
N ASP A 98 -25.68 23.86 -14.78
CA ASP A 98 -25.78 24.78 -15.92
C ASP A 98 -24.44 24.99 -16.65
N GLN A 99 -23.32 24.53 -16.06
CA GLN A 99 -22.01 24.69 -16.68
C GLN A 99 -21.83 23.77 -17.91
N PRO A 100 -20.99 24.20 -18.88
CA PRO A 100 -20.60 23.35 -19.99
C PRO A 100 -20.02 22.01 -19.50
N PHE A 101 -20.24 20.95 -20.28
CA PHE A 101 -19.73 19.60 -19.99
C PHE A 101 -18.24 19.60 -19.62
N VAL A 102 -17.43 20.34 -20.39
CA VAL A 102 -15.98 20.48 -20.18
C VAL A 102 -15.64 21.03 -18.80
N VAL A 103 -16.38 22.03 -18.31
CA VAL A 103 -16.17 22.63 -16.99
C VAL A 103 -16.53 21.65 -15.88
N ARG A 104 -17.70 21.00 -15.98
CA ARG A 104 -18.13 20.00 -14.99
C ARG A 104 -17.14 18.84 -14.88
N GLU A 105 -16.68 18.34 -16.03
CA GLU A 105 -15.68 17.27 -16.05
C GLU A 105 -14.30 17.73 -15.57
N ALA A 106 -13.90 18.97 -15.82
CA ALA A 106 -12.65 19.53 -15.29
C ALA A 106 -12.67 19.56 -13.75
N TYR A 107 -13.74 20.06 -13.11
CA TYR A 107 -13.89 20.02 -11.65
C TYR A 107 -13.91 18.60 -11.10
N ARG A 108 -14.63 17.69 -11.77
CA ARG A 108 -14.68 16.28 -11.38
C ARG A 108 -13.30 15.62 -11.46
N LEU A 109 -12.56 15.88 -12.53
CA LEU A 109 -11.25 15.28 -12.78
C LEU A 109 -10.20 15.84 -11.83
N PHE A 110 -10.21 17.15 -11.58
CA PHE A 110 -9.39 17.78 -10.55
C PHE A 110 -9.62 17.10 -9.20
N ALA A 111 -10.87 17.02 -8.74
CA ALA A 111 -11.21 16.46 -7.43
C ALA A 111 -10.72 15.02 -7.30
N LYS A 112 -10.95 14.19 -8.32
CA LYS A 112 -10.53 12.79 -8.34
C LYS A 112 -9.02 12.62 -8.33
N SER A 113 -8.30 13.34 -9.19
CA SER A 113 -6.86 13.19 -9.34
C SER A 113 -6.09 13.75 -8.13
N ALA A 114 -6.48 14.92 -7.63
CA ALA A 114 -5.93 15.49 -6.40
C ALA A 114 -6.14 14.53 -5.22
N ARG A 115 -7.35 13.98 -5.08
CA ARG A 115 -7.67 13.02 -4.01
C ARG A 115 -6.83 11.75 -4.10
N LEU A 116 -6.74 11.15 -5.28
CA LEU A 116 -5.98 9.93 -5.50
C LEU A 116 -4.52 10.08 -5.08
N VAL A 117 -3.88 11.17 -5.52
CA VAL A 117 -2.50 11.49 -5.18
C VAL A 117 -2.34 11.76 -3.69
N ALA A 118 -3.26 12.52 -3.08
CA ALA A 118 -3.19 12.82 -1.66
C ALA A 118 -3.26 11.55 -0.80
N VAL A 119 -4.17 10.63 -1.12
CA VAL A 119 -4.30 9.34 -0.43
C VAL A 119 -3.05 8.49 -0.62
N ASP A 120 -2.57 8.36 -1.86
CA ASP A 120 -1.39 7.53 -2.18
C ASP A 120 -0.13 8.02 -1.46
N LEU A 121 0.13 9.34 -1.50
CA LEU A 121 1.25 9.95 -0.77
C LEU A 121 1.10 9.78 0.75
N THR A 122 -0.11 9.90 1.29
CA THR A 122 -0.35 9.70 2.73
C THR A 122 -0.06 8.26 3.15
N VAL A 123 -0.51 7.28 2.36
CA VAL A 123 -0.21 5.86 2.59
C VAL A 123 1.29 5.59 2.51
N SER A 124 1.95 6.11 1.48
CA SER A 124 3.39 5.92 1.26
C SER A 124 4.24 6.56 2.37
N LYS A 125 3.87 7.75 2.83
CA LYS A 125 4.48 8.41 4.00
C LYS A 125 4.35 7.56 5.25
N ARG A 126 3.15 7.04 5.52
CA ARG A 126 2.90 6.17 6.67
C ARG A 126 3.76 4.90 6.63
N GLN A 127 3.79 4.21 5.49
CA GLN A 127 4.62 3.00 5.32
C GLN A 127 6.11 3.30 5.52
N THR A 128 6.57 4.44 5.01
CA THR A 128 7.96 4.89 5.19
C THR A 128 8.27 5.19 6.66
N GLN A 129 7.38 5.86 7.39
CA GLN A 129 7.52 6.11 8.82
C GLN A 129 7.55 4.80 9.62
N GLU A 130 6.65 3.85 9.33
CA GLU A 130 6.61 2.54 9.99
C GLU A 130 7.91 1.74 9.75
N ARG A 131 8.47 1.81 8.53
CA ARG A 131 9.76 1.19 8.20
C ARG A 131 10.89 1.81 9.01
N LEU A 132 10.98 3.15 9.03
CA LEU A 132 12.02 3.86 9.79
C LEU A 132 11.90 3.60 11.30
N ALA A 133 10.68 3.49 11.84
CA ALA A 133 10.46 3.12 13.23
C ALA A 133 10.98 1.70 13.52
N LYS A 134 10.65 0.72 12.66
CA LYS A 134 11.16 -0.66 12.79
C LYS A 134 12.69 -0.72 12.72
N GLU A 135 13.32 0.07 11.86
CA GLU A 135 14.78 0.14 11.75
C GLU A 135 15.44 0.74 13.01
N LYS A 136 14.83 1.77 13.60
CA LYS A 136 15.28 2.35 14.89
C LYS A 136 15.21 1.34 16.04
N HIS A 137 14.18 0.48 16.05
CA HIS A 137 14.03 -0.57 17.08
C HIS A 137 14.92 -1.79 16.86
N LYS A 138 15.46 -2.01 15.66
CA LYS A 138 16.38 -3.12 15.36
C LYS A 138 17.80 -2.94 15.91
N ARG A 139 18.12 -1.81 16.56
CA ARG A 139 19.45 -1.55 17.12
C ARG A 139 19.41 -1.10 18.58
N LYS A 140 19.41 -2.08 19.47
CA LYS A 140 20.31 -2.11 20.63
C LYS A 140 20.88 -3.52 20.75
N PRO A 141 22.15 -3.78 20.37
CA PRO A 141 22.83 -4.95 20.91
C PRO A 141 22.78 -4.88 22.44
N ILE A 142 22.48 -5.99 23.09
CA ILE A 142 22.59 -6.12 24.55
C ILE A 142 24.00 -5.65 24.91
N ALA A 143 24.11 -4.72 25.87
CA ALA A 143 25.41 -4.25 26.32
C ALA A 143 26.24 -5.46 26.78
N PRO A 144 27.53 -5.55 26.43
CA PRO A 144 28.37 -6.68 26.83
C PRO A 144 28.46 -6.85 28.35
N GLU A 145 28.11 -5.81 29.13
CA GLU A 145 28.06 -5.82 30.59
C GLU A 145 26.77 -6.45 31.17
N ASP A 146 25.68 -6.51 30.38
CA ASP A 146 24.40 -7.16 30.73
C ASP A 146 24.28 -8.56 30.13
N GLN A 147 25.29 -9.00 29.38
CA GLN A 147 25.51 -10.43 29.19
C GLN A 147 26.02 -10.96 30.52
N THR A 148 25.10 -11.35 31.40
CA THR A 148 25.43 -12.15 32.58
C THR A 148 26.10 -13.42 32.09
N TYR A 149 27.43 -13.35 31.99
CA TYR A 149 28.33 -14.46 31.83
C TYR A 149 28.08 -15.38 33.03
N ALA A 150 27.32 -16.44 32.82
CA ALA A 150 27.40 -17.59 33.71
C ALA A 150 28.85 -18.09 33.56
N PRO A 151 29.69 -18.02 34.59
CA PRO A 151 31.03 -18.56 34.49
C PRO A 151 30.91 -20.03 34.10
N ASP A 152 31.66 -20.42 33.07
CA ASP A 152 31.73 -21.76 32.51
C ASP A 152 31.63 -22.82 33.63
N GLU A 153 30.47 -23.44 33.77
CA GLU A 153 30.43 -24.75 34.40
C GLU A 153 31.31 -25.66 33.54
N PRO A 154 32.23 -26.43 34.14
CA PRO A 154 33.01 -27.39 33.37
C PRO A 154 32.02 -28.27 32.60
N ALA A 155 32.32 -28.53 31.32
CA ALA A 155 31.45 -29.23 30.35
C ALA A 155 30.99 -30.65 30.76
N ASP A 156 31.30 -31.09 31.97
CA ASP A 156 31.02 -32.39 32.56
C ASP A 156 30.02 -32.35 33.73
N ALA A 157 29.34 -31.23 34.00
CA ALA A 157 28.21 -31.21 34.92
C ALA A 157 27.00 -31.94 34.30
N GLN A 158 27.03 -33.28 34.36
CA GLN A 158 25.92 -34.12 33.94
C GLN A 158 24.67 -33.75 34.73
N ASP A 159 23.68 -33.20 34.03
CA ASP A 159 22.37 -32.87 34.60
C ASP A 159 21.79 -34.11 35.32
N PRO A 160 21.47 -34.02 36.63
CA PRO A 160 20.93 -35.15 37.39
C PRO A 160 19.61 -35.67 36.81
N VAL A 161 18.87 -34.84 36.07
CA VAL A 161 17.64 -35.23 35.37
C VAL A 161 17.94 -36.13 34.17
N MET A 162 19.02 -35.84 33.44
CA MET A 162 19.50 -36.67 32.33
C MET A 162 19.99 -38.04 32.81
N LEU A 163 20.70 -38.09 33.94
CA LEU A 163 21.15 -39.35 34.55
C LEU A 163 19.96 -40.19 35.05
N ALA A 164 18.96 -39.57 35.65
CA ALA A 164 17.73 -40.25 36.06
C ALA A 164 16.95 -40.81 34.85
N ALA A 165 16.87 -40.04 33.76
CA ALA A 165 16.21 -40.47 32.53
C ALA A 165 16.94 -41.66 31.86
N GLN A 166 18.28 -41.63 31.79
CA GLN A 166 19.06 -42.73 31.24
C GLN A 166 18.97 -44.00 32.08
N LYS A 167 18.94 -43.87 33.41
CA LYS A 167 18.71 -45.01 34.31
C LYS A 167 17.32 -45.61 34.10
N ALA A 168 16.29 -44.77 34.00
CA ALA A 168 14.92 -45.21 33.73
C ALA A 168 14.78 -45.92 32.37
N MET A 169 15.45 -45.42 31.31
CA MET A 169 15.46 -46.07 30.00
C MET A 169 16.19 -47.42 30.01
N ARG A 170 17.21 -47.59 30.86
CA ARG A 170 17.99 -48.83 30.96
C ARG A 170 17.29 -49.92 31.78
N GLU A 171 16.39 -49.53 32.68
CA GLU A 171 15.61 -50.44 33.53
C GLU A 171 14.28 -50.87 32.90
N MET A 172 13.90 -50.34 31.73
CA MET A 172 12.71 -50.82 31.03
C MET A 172 12.94 -52.23 30.42
N PRO A 173 12.03 -53.19 30.66
CA PRO A 173 12.11 -54.50 30.04
C PRO A 173 11.83 -54.39 28.53
N LYS A 174 12.76 -54.91 27.72
CA LYS A 174 12.59 -55.03 26.26
C LYS A 174 11.39 -55.94 25.97
N ILE A 175 10.30 -55.36 25.48
CA ILE A 175 9.18 -56.13 24.94
C ILE A 175 9.66 -56.78 23.64
N LYS A 176 9.69 -58.12 23.60
CA LYS A 176 9.87 -58.89 22.37
C LYS A 176 8.65 -58.66 21.47
N ALA A 177 8.82 -57.87 20.41
CA ALA A 177 7.93 -57.96 19.25
C ALA A 177 8.30 -59.21 18.43
N PRO A 178 7.33 -59.99 17.94
CA PRO A 178 7.60 -61.15 17.10
C PRO A 178 8.13 -60.75 15.73
N VAL A 179 9.07 -61.56 15.25
CA VAL A 179 9.79 -61.50 13.97
C VAL A 179 8.99 -62.18 12.86
N GLY A 180 9.06 -61.63 11.64
CA GLY A 180 8.77 -62.26 10.35
C GLY A 180 8.46 -61.18 9.31
N GLU A 181 9.09 -61.06 8.14
CA GLU A 181 10.05 -61.85 7.36
C GLU A 181 10.84 -60.83 6.49
N GLY A 182 12.17 -60.93 6.39
CA GLY A 182 12.88 -61.30 5.15
C GLY A 182 13.22 -60.10 4.26
N THR A 183 14.40 -59.47 4.38
CA THR A 183 15.64 -59.71 3.57
C THR A 183 15.45 -59.29 2.09
N GLU A 184 16.28 -58.48 1.44
CA GLU A 184 17.74 -58.55 1.29
C GLU A 184 18.37 -57.17 0.95
N ASP A 185 19.69 -57.12 1.10
CA ASP A 185 20.64 -56.00 1.09
C ASP A 185 20.73 -55.17 -0.20
N GLU A 186 21.13 -53.89 -0.09
CA GLU A 186 22.28 -53.34 -0.85
C GLU A 186 22.70 -51.92 -0.38
N GLU A 187 23.97 -51.85 0.01
CA GLU A 187 24.96 -50.76 0.00
C GLU A 187 24.55 -49.27 0.06
N LEU A 188 24.97 -48.64 1.17
CA LEU A 188 25.30 -47.23 1.24
C LEU A 188 26.57 -46.94 0.41
N ALA A 189 26.39 -46.56 -0.86
CA ALA A 189 27.43 -45.92 -1.65
C ALA A 189 27.53 -44.42 -1.30
N ALA A 190 28.77 -43.91 -1.21
CA ALA A 190 29.13 -42.52 -0.93
C ALA A 190 28.57 -41.52 -1.98
N PRO A 191 28.32 -40.24 -1.62
CA PRO A 191 27.70 -39.28 -2.53
C PRO A 191 28.70 -38.75 -3.57
N ASP A 192 28.34 -38.86 -4.85
CA ASP A 192 29.05 -38.27 -5.99
C ASP A 192 28.69 -36.77 -6.11
N PRO A 193 29.66 -35.84 -6.33
CA PRO A 193 29.44 -34.41 -6.20
C PRO A 193 29.14 -33.72 -7.54
N GLN A 194 28.20 -34.23 -8.34
CA GLN A 194 27.73 -33.56 -9.58
C GLN A 194 26.27 -33.90 -9.92
N SER A 195 25.32 -33.36 -9.17
CA SER A 195 23.92 -33.29 -9.61
C SER A 195 23.30 -31.97 -9.18
N GLU A 196 22.88 -31.19 -10.18
CA GLU A 196 22.24 -29.88 -10.01
C GLU A 196 20.90 -30.02 -9.28
N PRO A 197 20.57 -29.13 -8.32
CA PRO A 197 19.31 -29.23 -7.60
C PRO A 197 18.13 -28.80 -8.47
N GLU A 198 17.18 -29.72 -8.67
CA GLU A 198 15.87 -29.42 -9.26
C GLU A 198 15.12 -28.35 -8.43
N PRO A 199 14.35 -27.46 -9.08
CA PRO A 199 13.67 -26.37 -8.39
C PRO A 199 12.55 -26.89 -7.50
N VAL A 200 12.69 -26.63 -6.19
CA VAL A 200 11.63 -26.80 -5.19
C VAL A 200 10.48 -25.86 -5.53
N LEU A 201 9.42 -26.39 -6.15
CA LEU A 201 8.22 -25.65 -6.47
C LEU A 201 7.44 -25.31 -5.18
N SER A 202 7.13 -24.03 -5.07
CA SER A 202 6.41 -23.32 -4.01
C SER A 202 5.16 -24.07 -3.49
N ILE A 203 5.24 -24.58 -2.26
CA ILE A 203 4.07 -25.06 -1.50
C ILE A 203 3.43 -23.83 -0.85
N GLY A 204 2.48 -23.19 -1.55
CA GLY A 204 1.85 -21.99 -1.00
C GLY A 204 0.59 -21.42 -1.66
N GLU A 205 0.24 -21.80 -2.90
CA GLU A 205 -1.01 -21.34 -3.52
C GLU A 205 -1.89 -22.53 -3.90
N ARG A 206 -2.99 -22.72 -3.17
CA ARG A 206 -4.09 -23.58 -3.63
C ARG A 206 -5.19 -22.71 -4.24
N PRO A 207 -5.55 -22.92 -5.52
CA PRO A 207 -6.72 -22.29 -6.13
C PRO A 207 -8.00 -23.00 -5.63
N VAL A 208 -9.01 -22.23 -5.23
CA VAL A 208 -10.35 -22.76 -4.91
C VAL A 208 -11.13 -22.93 -6.21
N ALA A 209 -11.10 -24.14 -6.77
CA ALA A 209 -11.92 -24.51 -7.92
C ALA A 209 -13.37 -24.83 -7.47
N HIS A 210 -14.32 -24.17 -8.13
CA HIS A 210 -15.75 -24.43 -8.06
C HIS A 210 -16.13 -25.86 -8.47
N GLN A 211 -16.92 -26.55 -7.64
CA GLN A 211 -17.85 -27.63 -8.02
C GLN A 211 -18.97 -27.64 -6.97
N GLY A 212 -20.27 -27.72 -7.26
CA GLY A 212 -21.02 -27.83 -8.50
C GLY A 212 -22.51 -27.60 -8.18
N LYS A 213 -23.30 -27.24 -9.21
CA LYS A 213 -24.77 -27.35 -9.15
C LYS A 213 -25.18 -28.82 -9.38
N PRO A 214 -26.37 -29.23 -8.95
CA PRO A 214 -27.43 -29.40 -9.96
C PRO A 214 -28.83 -28.92 -9.53
N GLN A 215 -29.36 -28.01 -10.33
CA GLN A 215 -30.64 -28.06 -11.06
C GLN A 215 -31.89 -28.76 -10.47
N ARG A 216 -32.94 -27.95 -10.24
CA ARG A 216 -34.40 -28.10 -10.58
C ARG A 216 -35.18 -27.16 -9.65
N GLY A 217 -36.16 -26.35 -10.02
CA GLY A 217 -37.04 -26.22 -11.19
C GLY A 217 -38.35 -25.65 -10.63
N GLY A 218 -38.97 -24.65 -11.27
CA GLY A 218 -40.25 -24.11 -10.80
C GLY A 218 -40.65 -22.80 -11.48
N ALA A 219 -41.66 -22.88 -12.34
CA ALA A 219 -42.12 -21.87 -13.29
C ALA A 219 -42.50 -20.49 -12.71
N ARG A 220 -42.23 -19.42 -13.46
CA ARG A 220 -42.99 -18.17 -13.40
C ARG A 220 -43.85 -18.05 -14.66
N ASN A 221 -45.16 -17.99 -14.45
CA ASN A 221 -46.14 -17.62 -15.46
C ASN A 221 -45.89 -16.18 -15.92
N SER A 222 -46.05 -15.97 -17.22
CA SER A 222 -46.17 -14.68 -17.87
C SER A 222 -47.47 -13.98 -17.46
N LYS A 223 -47.37 -12.70 -17.12
CA LYS A 223 -48.30 -11.62 -17.45
C LYS A 223 -47.55 -10.30 -17.44
#